data_AF-A0A562HLG1-F1
#
_entry.id   AF-A0A562HLG1-F1
#
_cell.length_a   1.000
_cell.length_b   1.000
_cell.length_c   1.000
_cell.angle_alpha   90.00
_cell.angle_beta   90.00
_cell.angle_gamma   90.00
#
_symmetry.space_group_name_H-M   'P 1'
#
loop_
_entity.id
_entity.type
_entity.pdbx_description
1 polymer ?
#
loop_
_entity_poly.entity_id
_entity_poly.type
_entity_poly.pdbx_seq_one_letter_code
_entity_poly.pdbx_strand_id
1 'polypeptide(L)'
;MLMSRSDSQIITSVGIDIGTTTTQLVLSRLTIENTASVTLVPRVSITAKEVIHRSRIHLTPLLEHHLINGEEISRLVEEEYRLAAVTPRDIDSGAVIITGETAKKENAKALLDVLAGFAGDFVVAAAGPNLESIYAGKGSGAAAYSAEKHQEIVNIDVGGGTSNFAVFREGQAIDTTCLNVGGRLLEIEPRGDRVTYIAEPMQSILKAVGRRIRVGEAIQLEHLREIAGLMAQSIAEVILSKNLSQLTGELLMAPPLSLNYPLGSIMVSGGVADYVYKDSPPRSMEEVSVFGDMGPLLGWMLREKIIAAGFALIKPLETVRATVIGTGTQSISLSGSTVHVQGQTSLPLRNILVAKPFSEGSAGIPAAAEEIGDFVRKSVSLLYTEGQTQHLALAFQGPRTLSFLDIQTLAKGIVLGVDEFIAGDKPLILIIEKDCGKILGQCLTALCGKHRELICIDQLCLENCDYIDIGKPLMGGRVIPVVMKTLVFDTKKL
;
A
#
# COMPACT_ATOMS: atom_id res chain seq x y z
N MET A 1 -4.26 12.29 -41.92
CA MET A 1 -5.31 12.30 -40.88
C MET A 1 -4.61 12.62 -39.56
N LEU A 2 -4.61 13.89 -39.16
CA LEU A 2 -4.00 14.33 -37.90
C LEU A 2 -4.88 13.82 -36.75
N MET A 3 -4.51 12.70 -36.13
CA MET A 3 -5.15 12.26 -34.89
C MET A 3 -4.94 13.38 -33.86
N SER A 4 -6.05 13.93 -33.35
CA SER A 4 -6.04 14.90 -32.27
C SER A 4 -5.25 14.32 -31.10
N ARG A 5 -4.10 14.91 -30.79
CA ARG A 5 -3.32 14.57 -29.60
C ARG A 5 -4.17 14.99 -28.40
N SER A 6 -4.71 14.03 -27.65
CA SER A 6 -5.35 14.35 -26.37
C SER A 6 -4.24 14.73 -25.39
N ASP A 7 -4.14 16.00 -25.03
CA ASP A 7 -3.20 16.47 -23.99
C ASP A 7 -3.69 16.13 -22.57
N SER A 8 -4.92 15.60 -22.46
CA SER A 8 -5.58 15.17 -21.23
C SER A 8 -6.40 13.89 -21.47
N GLN A 9 -6.41 12.98 -20.50
CA GLN A 9 -7.23 11.77 -20.47
C GLN A 9 -7.72 11.56 -19.05
N ILE A 10 -8.98 11.18 -18.90
CA ILE A 10 -9.57 10.83 -17.61
C ILE A 10 -9.63 9.31 -17.54
N ILE A 11 -9.23 8.76 -16.40
CA ILE A 11 -9.44 7.35 -16.07
C ILE A 11 -10.29 7.25 -14.80
N THR A 12 -11.13 6.23 -14.72
CA THR A 12 -11.91 5.90 -13.52
C THR A 12 -11.14 4.89 -12.69
N SER A 13 -10.97 5.20 -11.41
CA SER A 13 -10.29 4.35 -10.44
C SER A 13 -11.19 3.93 -9.30
N VAL A 14 -11.00 2.71 -8.77
CA VAL A 14 -11.63 2.26 -7.52
C VAL A 14 -10.59 1.94 -6.46
N GLY A 15 -10.84 2.35 -5.22
CA GLY A 15 -10.18 1.80 -4.03
C GLY A 15 -11.18 0.97 -3.24
N ILE A 16 -10.82 -0.27 -2.89
CA ILE A 16 -11.58 -1.15 -2.01
C ILE A 16 -10.66 -1.48 -0.83
N ASP A 17 -11.14 -1.22 0.38
CA ASP A 17 -10.43 -1.48 1.62
C ASP A 17 -11.25 -2.44 2.48
N ILE A 18 -10.64 -3.57 2.86
CA ILE A 18 -11.26 -4.64 3.63
C ILE A 18 -10.46 -4.81 4.91
N GLY A 19 -10.85 -4.09 5.95
CA GLY A 19 -10.21 -4.16 7.26
C GLY A 19 -10.82 -5.18 8.20
N THR A 20 -10.24 -5.25 9.40
CA THR A 20 -10.72 -6.09 10.51
C THR A 20 -12.18 -5.81 10.85
N THR A 21 -12.57 -4.54 10.80
CA THR A 21 -13.87 -4.07 11.29
C THR A 21 -14.79 -3.63 10.16
N THR A 22 -14.22 -2.96 9.15
CA THR A 22 -15.00 -2.27 8.14
C THR A 22 -14.52 -2.59 6.74
N THR A 23 -15.48 -2.70 5.82
CA THR A 23 -15.25 -2.75 4.38
C THR A 23 -15.78 -1.47 3.74
N GLN A 24 -14.96 -0.83 2.91
CA GLN A 24 -15.25 0.46 2.29
C GLN A 24 -14.78 0.46 0.84
N LEU A 25 -15.42 1.27 0.00
CA LEU A 25 -14.92 1.56 -1.34
C LEU A 25 -15.10 3.02 -1.73
N VAL A 26 -14.22 3.48 -2.60
CA VAL A 26 -14.21 4.82 -3.17
C VAL A 26 -14.03 4.71 -4.68
N LEU A 27 -14.87 5.40 -5.44
CA LEU A 27 -14.67 5.60 -6.87
C LEU A 27 -14.13 7.01 -7.11
N SER A 28 -13.11 7.11 -7.94
CA SER A 28 -12.44 8.37 -8.26
C SER A 28 -12.23 8.54 -9.76
N ARG A 29 -12.15 9.78 -10.23
CA ARG A 29 -11.64 10.15 -11.55
C ARG A 29 -10.25 10.73 -11.40
N LEU A 30 -9.30 10.18 -12.15
CA LEU A 30 -7.93 10.68 -12.22
C LEU A 30 -7.74 11.35 -13.58
N THR A 31 -7.38 12.63 -13.56
CA THR A 31 -7.07 13.38 -14.79
C THR A 31 -5.57 13.32 -15.02
N ILE A 32 -5.20 12.80 -16.18
CA ILE A 32 -3.82 12.58 -16.60
C ILE A 32 -3.52 13.55 -17.73
N GLU A 33 -2.50 14.38 -17.54
CA GLU A 33 -2.14 15.44 -18.49
C GLU A 33 -0.66 15.45 -18.80
N ASN A 34 -0.33 15.85 -20.04
CA ASN A 34 1.03 16.22 -20.39
C ASN A 34 1.31 17.65 -19.90
N THR A 35 2.11 17.79 -18.85
CA THR A 35 2.49 19.09 -18.26
C THR A 35 3.67 19.75 -18.97
N ALA A 36 4.34 19.03 -19.88
CA ALA A 36 5.41 19.61 -20.68
C ALA A 36 4.86 20.47 -21.83
N SER A 37 5.51 21.61 -22.07
CA SER A 37 5.26 22.43 -23.26
C SER A 37 5.49 21.62 -24.54
N VAL A 38 4.82 22.00 -25.63
CA VAL A 38 4.81 21.27 -26.92
C VAL A 38 6.21 20.98 -27.49
N THR A 39 7.22 21.78 -27.11
CA THR A 39 8.61 21.66 -27.57
C THR A 39 9.50 20.77 -26.71
N LEU A 40 9.03 20.33 -25.53
CA LEU A 40 9.80 19.51 -24.59
C LEU A 40 9.37 18.05 -24.65
N VAL A 41 10.23 17.17 -24.13
CA VAL A 41 9.88 15.76 -23.90
C VAL A 41 8.63 15.71 -23.01
N PRO A 42 7.58 14.94 -23.38
CA PRO A 42 6.35 14.89 -22.61
C PRO A 42 6.62 14.53 -21.15
N ARG A 43 5.98 15.25 -20.23
CA ARG A 43 5.93 14.89 -18.81
C ARG A 43 4.49 14.65 -18.46
N VAL A 44 4.12 13.39 -18.36
CA VAL A 44 2.74 13.03 -18.04
C VAL A 44 2.64 12.82 -16.54
N SER A 45 1.64 13.43 -15.92
CA SER A 45 1.37 13.28 -14.49
C SER A 45 -0.13 13.28 -14.23
N ILE A 46 -0.52 12.76 -13.06
CA ILE A 46 -1.91 12.87 -12.60
C ILE A 46 -2.07 14.26 -12.00
N THR A 47 -2.78 15.15 -12.70
CA THR A 47 -2.94 16.57 -12.32
C THR A 47 -4.17 16.83 -11.46
N ALA A 48 -5.20 15.98 -11.54
CA ALA A 48 -6.38 16.08 -10.68
C ALA A 48 -6.88 14.70 -10.24
N LYS A 49 -7.43 14.66 -9.03
CA LYS A 49 -8.04 13.47 -8.41
C LYS A 49 -9.38 13.88 -7.81
N GLU A 50 -10.47 13.36 -8.33
CA GLU A 50 -11.83 13.68 -7.89
C GLU A 50 -12.51 12.43 -7.38
N VAL A 51 -12.98 12.42 -6.13
CA VAL A 51 -13.78 11.33 -5.58
C VAL A 51 -15.24 11.49 -6.03
N ILE A 52 -15.71 10.58 -6.89
CA ILE A 52 -17.06 10.62 -7.45
C ILE A 52 -18.08 9.81 -6.63
N HIS A 53 -17.63 8.81 -5.87
CA HIS A 53 -18.48 8.04 -4.97
C HIS A 53 -17.71 7.63 -3.72
N ARG A 54 -18.38 7.74 -2.56
CA ARG A 54 -17.91 7.21 -1.28
C ARG A 54 -18.95 6.22 -0.79
N SER A 55 -18.55 4.98 -0.57
CA SER A 55 -19.47 3.98 -0.05
C SER A 55 -19.92 4.29 1.36
N ARG A 56 -20.97 3.59 1.79
CA ARG A 56 -21.22 3.45 3.23
C ARG A 56 -20.06 2.70 3.88
N ILE A 57 -19.91 2.88 5.19
CA ILE A 57 -18.99 2.08 5.99
C ILE A 57 -19.74 0.81 6.35
N HIS A 58 -19.38 -0.30 5.71
CA HIS A 58 -19.98 -1.60 6.00
C HIS A 58 -19.16 -2.29 7.07
N LEU A 59 -19.80 -3.05 7.95
CA LEU A 59 -19.06 -4.00 8.78
C LEU A 59 -18.47 -5.07 7.88
N THR A 60 -17.21 -5.44 8.10
CA THR A 60 -16.59 -6.53 7.34
C THR A 60 -17.33 -7.82 7.68
N PRO A 61 -17.98 -8.48 6.70
CA PRO A 61 -18.69 -9.71 6.97
C PRO A 61 -17.71 -10.85 7.20
N LEU A 62 -17.73 -11.40 8.41
CA LEU A 62 -16.86 -12.48 8.84
C LEU A 62 -17.69 -13.71 9.22
N LEU A 63 -17.23 -14.89 8.80
CA LEU A 63 -17.73 -16.17 9.28
C LEU A 63 -16.88 -16.58 10.49
N GLU A 64 -17.54 -16.77 11.63
CA GLU A 64 -16.93 -17.24 12.89
C GLU A 64 -15.67 -16.45 13.32
N HIS A 65 -15.58 -15.16 12.98
CA HIS A 65 -14.41 -14.29 13.24
C HIS A 65 -13.07 -14.76 12.63
N HIS A 66 -13.04 -15.87 11.87
CA HIS A 66 -11.81 -16.45 11.32
C HIS A 66 -11.75 -16.41 9.79
N LEU A 67 -12.90 -16.39 9.11
CA LEU A 67 -12.98 -16.37 7.65
C LEU A 67 -13.71 -15.12 7.15
N ILE A 68 -13.31 -14.62 5.98
CA ILE A 68 -14.04 -13.51 5.32
C ILE A 68 -15.20 -14.09 4.52
N ASN A 69 -16.39 -13.53 4.64
CA ASN A 69 -17.52 -13.93 3.80
C ASN A 69 -17.41 -13.25 2.42
N GLY A 70 -16.67 -13.89 1.50
CA GLY A 70 -16.38 -13.32 0.18
C GLY A 70 -17.60 -13.07 -0.70
N GLU A 71 -18.66 -13.88 -0.57
CA GLU A 71 -19.91 -13.66 -1.31
C GLU A 71 -20.62 -12.39 -0.85
N GLU A 72 -20.66 -12.16 0.46
CA GLU A 72 -21.28 -10.96 1.03
C GLU A 72 -20.48 -9.71 0.73
N ILE A 73 -19.14 -9.78 0.78
CA ILE A 73 -18.27 -8.69 0.31
C ILE A 73 -18.56 -8.38 -1.16
N SER A 74 -18.66 -9.39 -2.03
CA SER A 74 -18.92 -9.18 -3.46
C SER A 74 -20.29 -8.50 -3.68
N ARG A 75 -21.33 -8.94 -2.97
CA ARG A 75 -22.66 -8.30 -3.00
C ARG A 75 -22.62 -6.84 -2.50
N LEU A 76 -21.84 -6.56 -1.46
CA LEU A 76 -21.65 -5.19 -0.95
C LEU A 76 -20.99 -4.29 -2.01
N VAL A 77 -19.95 -4.78 -2.68
CA VAL A 77 -19.26 -4.04 -3.75
C VAL A 77 -20.19 -3.79 -4.94
N GLU A 78 -20.93 -4.80 -5.39
CA GLU A 78 -21.91 -4.68 -6.47
C GLU A 78 -23.00 -3.65 -6.16
N GLU A 79 -23.52 -3.65 -4.94
CA GLU A 79 -24.53 -2.71 -4.50
C GLU A 79 -24.00 -1.27 -4.50
N GLU A 80 -22.78 -1.05 -4.01
CA GLU A 80 -22.15 0.27 -4.01
C GLU A 80 -21.84 0.76 -5.43
N TYR A 81 -21.47 -0.12 -6.35
CA TYR A 81 -21.30 0.19 -7.78
C TYR A 81 -22.64 0.61 -8.41
N ARG A 82 -23.71 -0.12 -8.09
CA ARG A 82 -25.08 0.19 -8.54
C ARG A 82 -25.54 1.56 -8.00
N LEU A 83 -25.25 1.87 -6.74
CA LEU A 83 -25.54 3.17 -6.13
C LEU A 83 -24.75 4.31 -6.80
N ALA A 84 -23.53 4.04 -7.24
CA ALA A 84 -22.70 4.98 -8.00
C ALA A 84 -23.08 5.10 -9.48
N ALA A 85 -24.00 4.27 -9.98
CA ALA A 85 -24.33 4.12 -11.40
C ALA A 85 -23.10 3.77 -12.27
N VAL A 86 -22.23 2.91 -11.75
CA VAL A 86 -20.99 2.44 -12.40
C VAL A 86 -21.01 0.91 -12.48
N THR A 87 -20.40 0.34 -13.52
CA THR A 87 -20.18 -1.10 -13.64
C THR A 87 -18.69 -1.42 -13.58
N PRO A 88 -18.28 -2.67 -13.26
CA PRO A 88 -16.87 -3.06 -13.29
C PRO A 88 -16.16 -2.81 -14.63
N ARG A 89 -16.91 -2.73 -15.74
CA ARG A 89 -16.37 -2.44 -17.07
C ARG A 89 -15.99 -0.97 -17.27
N ASP A 90 -16.52 -0.08 -16.46
CA ASP A 90 -16.22 1.35 -16.49
C ASP A 90 -14.97 1.69 -15.66
N ILE A 91 -14.40 0.71 -14.96
CA ILE A 91 -13.22 0.87 -14.11
C ILE A 91 -11.96 0.60 -14.93
N ASP A 92 -11.18 1.65 -15.19
CA ASP A 92 -9.89 1.55 -15.89
C ASP A 92 -8.80 0.98 -14.99
N SER A 93 -8.88 1.25 -13.68
CA SER A 93 -7.89 0.82 -12.71
C SER A 93 -8.43 0.70 -11.30
N GLY A 94 -7.85 -0.14 -10.47
CA GLY A 94 -8.28 -0.24 -9.09
C GLY A 94 -7.26 -0.84 -8.16
N ALA A 95 -7.58 -0.71 -6.89
CA ALA A 95 -6.77 -1.15 -5.78
C ALA A 95 -7.67 -1.79 -4.74
N VAL A 96 -7.37 -3.03 -4.39
CA VAL A 96 -7.98 -3.79 -3.31
C VAL A 96 -6.93 -4.02 -2.25
N ILE A 97 -7.22 -3.59 -1.03
CA ILE A 97 -6.34 -3.79 0.12
C ILE A 97 -7.09 -4.58 1.17
N ILE A 98 -6.44 -5.61 1.68
CA ILE A 98 -6.90 -6.34 2.86
C ILE A 98 -5.95 -5.99 4.00
N THR A 99 -6.51 -5.49 5.10
CA THR A 99 -5.76 -4.83 6.16
C THR A 99 -5.90 -5.53 7.51
N GLY A 100 -4.97 -5.24 8.42
CA GLY A 100 -4.96 -5.74 9.80
C GLY A 100 -5.03 -7.27 9.93
N GLU A 101 -5.82 -7.75 10.89
CA GLU A 101 -6.01 -9.18 11.15
C GLU A 101 -6.75 -9.90 10.01
N THR A 102 -7.52 -9.16 9.20
CA THR A 102 -8.21 -9.73 8.03
C THR A 102 -7.21 -10.23 6.99
N ALA A 103 -6.04 -9.60 6.86
CA ALA A 103 -4.99 -10.03 5.93
C ALA A 103 -4.37 -11.40 6.29
N LYS A 104 -4.44 -11.81 7.56
CA LYS A 104 -3.92 -13.09 8.05
C LYS A 104 -4.89 -14.26 7.89
N LYS A 105 -6.14 -13.98 7.51
CA LYS A 105 -7.19 -15.01 7.38
C LYS A 105 -6.87 -15.95 6.21
N GLU A 106 -7.18 -17.23 6.40
CA GLU A 106 -6.82 -18.30 5.46
C GLU A 106 -7.30 -18.04 4.03
N ASN A 107 -8.47 -17.40 3.88
CA ASN A 107 -9.09 -17.14 2.59
C ASN A 107 -8.84 -15.71 2.04
N ALA A 108 -8.00 -14.90 2.68
CA ALA A 108 -7.72 -13.52 2.24
C ALA A 108 -7.17 -13.48 0.81
N LYS A 109 -6.27 -14.41 0.46
CA LYS A 109 -5.70 -14.51 -0.89
C LYS A 109 -6.76 -14.86 -1.94
N ALA A 110 -7.62 -15.84 -1.66
CA ALA A 110 -8.69 -16.24 -2.58
C ALA A 110 -9.69 -15.10 -2.80
N LEU A 111 -9.94 -14.28 -1.76
CA LEU A 111 -10.81 -13.11 -1.87
C LEU A 111 -10.22 -12.02 -2.78
N LEU A 112 -8.91 -11.80 -2.75
CA LEU A 112 -8.24 -10.85 -3.65
C LEU A 112 -8.48 -11.19 -5.12
N ASP A 113 -8.43 -12.47 -5.49
CA ASP A 113 -8.67 -12.91 -6.88
C ASP A 113 -10.12 -12.67 -7.31
N VAL A 114 -11.09 -12.89 -6.40
CA VAL A 114 -12.51 -12.59 -6.65
C VAL A 114 -12.71 -11.08 -6.82
N LEU A 115 -12.11 -10.27 -5.95
CA LEU A 115 -12.28 -8.82 -5.97
C LEU A 115 -11.54 -8.13 -7.09
N ALA A 116 -10.53 -8.78 -7.66
CA ALA A 116 -9.87 -8.30 -8.86
C ALA A 116 -10.82 -8.19 -10.06
N GLY A 117 -11.93 -8.93 -10.08
CA GLY A 117 -12.97 -8.75 -11.10
C GLY A 117 -13.71 -7.41 -11.01
N PHE A 118 -13.79 -6.81 -9.81
CA PHE A 118 -14.47 -5.53 -9.57
C PHE A 118 -13.55 -4.33 -9.77
N ALA A 119 -12.25 -4.50 -9.56
CA ALA A 119 -11.26 -3.43 -9.63
C ALA A 119 -10.77 -3.09 -11.06
N GLY A 120 -11.39 -3.69 -12.09
CA GLY A 120 -11.14 -3.40 -13.50
C GLY A 120 -9.97 -4.19 -14.09
N ASP A 121 -9.43 -3.69 -15.20
CA ASP A 121 -8.33 -4.32 -15.95
C ASP A 121 -7.02 -4.40 -15.16
N PHE A 122 -6.92 -3.66 -14.08
CA PHE A 122 -5.68 -3.37 -13.37
C PHE A 122 -5.95 -3.37 -11.86
N VAL A 123 -5.29 -4.24 -11.06
CA VAL A 123 -5.67 -4.44 -9.65
C VAL A 123 -4.46 -4.50 -8.73
N VAL A 124 -4.32 -3.51 -7.85
CA VAL A 124 -3.47 -3.66 -6.66
C VAL A 124 -4.15 -4.68 -5.76
N ALA A 125 -3.51 -5.81 -5.49
CA ALA A 125 -3.93 -6.70 -4.43
C ALA A 125 -2.83 -6.59 -3.37
N ALA A 126 -2.99 -5.67 -2.43
CA ALA A 126 -1.98 -5.45 -1.40
C ALA A 126 -2.39 -6.12 -0.10
N ALA A 127 -1.48 -6.93 0.42
CA ALA A 127 -1.52 -7.47 1.77
C ALA A 127 -0.22 -7.07 2.45
N GLY A 128 -0.30 -6.13 3.39
CA GLY A 128 0.86 -5.75 4.18
C GLY A 128 0.66 -4.47 5.00
N PRO A 129 1.06 -4.47 6.29
CA PRO A 129 0.90 -3.33 7.19
C PRO A 129 1.65 -2.07 6.72
N ASN A 130 2.79 -2.23 6.06
CA ASN A 130 3.60 -1.08 5.61
C ASN A 130 2.89 -0.29 4.50
N LEU A 131 2.32 -0.98 3.51
CA LEU A 131 1.64 -0.31 2.41
C LEU A 131 0.31 0.32 2.86
N GLU A 132 -0.42 -0.37 3.74
CA GLU A 132 -1.57 0.20 4.45
C GLU A 132 -1.19 1.50 5.17
N SER A 133 -0.10 1.49 5.94
CA SER A 133 0.41 2.69 6.63
C SER A 133 0.66 3.85 5.67
N ILE A 134 1.30 3.58 4.53
CA ILE A 134 1.61 4.59 3.52
C ILE A 134 0.35 5.15 2.87
N TYR A 135 -0.61 4.29 2.49
CA TYR A 135 -1.85 4.75 1.88
C TYR A 135 -2.72 5.51 2.86
N ALA A 136 -2.83 5.05 4.11
CA ALA A 136 -3.49 5.80 5.17
C ALA A 136 -2.88 7.19 5.34
N GLY A 137 -1.55 7.29 5.41
CA GLY A 137 -0.86 8.57 5.54
C GLY A 137 -0.97 9.49 4.32
N LYS A 138 -1.06 8.94 3.11
CA LYS A 138 -1.34 9.74 1.91
C LYS A 138 -2.79 10.21 1.87
N GLY A 139 -3.74 9.34 2.20
CA GLY A 139 -5.17 9.66 2.18
C GLY A 139 -5.62 10.55 3.33
N SER A 140 -4.96 10.50 4.49
CA SER A 140 -5.19 11.43 5.60
C SER A 140 -4.68 12.85 5.31
N GLY A 141 -3.75 12.98 4.36
CA GLY A 141 -3.11 14.23 3.97
C GLY A 141 -1.73 14.46 4.61
N ALA A 142 -1.23 13.52 5.42
CA ALA A 142 0.08 13.66 6.08
C ALA A 142 1.23 13.82 5.09
N ALA A 143 1.22 13.06 3.99
CA ALA A 143 2.24 13.19 2.94
C ALA A 143 2.24 14.60 2.31
N ALA A 144 1.07 15.13 1.94
CA ALA A 144 0.96 16.47 1.38
C ALA A 144 1.38 17.55 2.39
N TYR A 145 0.98 17.39 3.66
CA TYR A 145 1.36 18.30 4.74
C TYR A 145 2.88 18.33 4.96
N SER A 146 3.53 17.16 4.90
CA SER A 146 5.00 17.04 5.01
C SER A 146 5.72 17.87 3.94
N ALA A 147 5.26 17.78 2.69
CA ALA A 147 5.83 18.53 1.57
C ALA A 147 5.54 20.03 1.66
N GLU A 148 4.34 20.43 2.10
CA GLU A 148 3.98 21.85 2.23
C GLU A 148 4.73 22.55 3.37
N LYS A 149 4.92 21.85 4.50
CA LYS A 149 5.54 22.43 5.71
C LYS A 149 7.03 22.14 5.83
N HIS A 150 7.62 21.33 4.95
CA HIS A 150 9.01 20.87 5.04
C HIS A 150 9.34 20.27 6.42
N GLN A 151 8.47 19.39 6.90
CA GLN A 151 8.57 18.77 8.22
C GLN A 151 8.32 17.27 8.16
N GLU A 152 9.02 16.53 9.01
CA GLU A 152 8.69 15.13 9.28
C GLU A 152 7.42 15.02 10.12
N ILE A 153 6.45 14.31 9.56
CA ILE A 153 5.15 14.04 10.17
C ILE A 153 4.91 12.54 10.16
N VAL A 154 4.35 12.03 11.25
CA VAL A 154 3.86 10.67 11.32
C VAL A 154 2.34 10.66 11.23
N ASN A 155 1.81 9.82 10.34
CA ASN A 155 0.42 9.41 10.39
C ASN A 155 0.31 8.12 11.22
N ILE A 156 -0.62 8.09 12.17
CA ILE A 156 -0.98 6.91 12.95
C ILE A 156 -2.42 6.54 12.60
N ASP A 157 -2.61 5.50 11.79
CA ASP A 157 -3.93 5.01 11.41
C ASP A 157 -4.42 3.97 12.42
N VAL A 158 -5.29 4.40 13.33
CA VAL A 158 -5.79 3.56 14.43
C VAL A 158 -7.14 2.97 14.03
N GLY A 159 -7.09 1.70 13.64
CA GLY A 159 -8.25 0.90 13.27
C GLY A 159 -8.83 0.11 14.44
N GLY A 160 -9.60 -0.94 14.11
CA GLY A 160 -10.18 -1.84 15.10
C GLY A 160 -9.18 -2.87 15.64
N GLY A 161 -8.29 -3.40 14.81
CA GLY A 161 -7.29 -4.40 15.24
C GLY A 161 -5.88 -3.84 15.40
N THR A 162 -5.49 -2.89 14.56
CA THR A 162 -4.10 -2.44 14.42
C THR A 162 -3.98 -0.92 14.43
N SER A 163 -2.77 -0.45 14.72
CA SER A 163 -2.33 0.94 14.58
C SER A 163 -1.16 0.96 13.60
N ASN A 164 -1.36 1.57 12.43
CA ASN A 164 -0.40 1.60 11.33
C ASN A 164 0.31 2.95 11.28
N PHE A 165 1.64 2.95 11.20
CA PHE A 165 2.46 4.15 11.28
C PHE A 165 3.18 4.37 9.96
N ALA A 166 3.09 5.58 9.42
CA ALA A 166 3.93 6.02 8.30
C ALA A 166 4.50 7.40 8.56
N VAL A 167 5.83 7.50 8.49
CA VAL A 167 6.57 8.77 8.60
C VAL A 167 6.85 9.31 7.22
N PHE A 168 6.52 10.57 7.00
CA PHE A 168 6.73 11.25 5.72
C PHE A 168 7.76 12.37 5.86
N ARG A 169 8.60 12.51 4.84
CA ARG A 169 9.50 13.65 4.61
C ARG A 169 9.34 14.09 3.16
N GLU A 170 9.06 15.37 2.93
CA GLU A 170 8.87 15.92 1.57
C GLU A 170 7.86 15.11 0.74
N GLY A 171 6.80 14.62 1.41
CA GLY A 171 5.76 13.78 0.80
C GLY A 171 6.14 12.33 0.48
N GLN A 172 7.37 11.93 0.78
CA GLN A 172 7.84 10.55 0.63
C GLN A 172 7.80 9.81 1.96
N ALA A 173 7.33 8.56 1.96
CA ALA A 173 7.39 7.71 3.13
C ALA A 173 8.83 7.28 3.38
N ILE A 174 9.35 7.53 4.59
CA ILE A 174 10.74 7.22 4.98
C ILE A 174 10.84 6.13 6.04
N ASP A 175 9.73 5.81 6.71
CA ASP A 175 9.68 4.81 7.76
C ASP A 175 8.24 4.35 7.96
N THR A 176 8.05 3.08 8.33
CA THR A 176 6.74 2.49 8.60
C THR A 176 6.84 1.43 9.68
N THR A 177 5.81 1.30 10.50
CA THR A 177 5.64 0.15 11.39
C THR A 177 4.16 -0.13 11.63
N CYS A 178 3.86 -1.24 12.30
CA CYS A 178 2.51 -1.60 12.66
C CYS A 178 2.48 -2.27 14.04
N LEU A 179 1.50 -1.88 14.83
CA LEU A 179 1.26 -2.37 16.18
C LEU A 179 -0.11 -3.04 16.23
N ASN A 180 -0.21 -4.21 16.86
CA ASN A 180 -1.46 -4.95 17.02
C ASN A 180 -2.29 -4.39 18.19
N VAL A 181 -2.65 -3.12 18.08
CA VAL A 181 -3.47 -2.36 19.03
C VAL A 181 -4.51 -1.58 18.23
N GLY A 182 -5.79 -1.78 18.55
CA GLY A 182 -6.90 -1.06 17.92
C GLY A 182 -8.16 -1.07 18.79
N GLY A 183 -9.16 -0.27 18.40
CA GLY A 183 -10.35 -0.01 19.21
C GLY A 183 -11.26 -1.23 19.47
N ARG A 184 -11.10 -2.30 18.69
CA ARG A 184 -12.00 -3.46 18.62
C ARG A 184 -11.32 -4.78 19.02
N LEU A 185 -10.14 -4.71 19.63
CA LEU A 185 -9.51 -5.87 20.28
C LEU A 185 -10.37 -6.43 21.43
N LEU A 186 -11.20 -5.60 22.03
CA LEU A 186 -12.23 -5.96 22.99
C LEU A 186 -13.58 -5.46 22.46
N GLU A 187 -14.48 -6.38 22.12
CA GLU A 187 -15.85 -6.03 21.69
C GLU A 187 -16.81 -6.08 22.88
N ILE A 188 -17.72 -5.12 22.89
CA ILE A 188 -18.73 -4.93 23.92
C ILE A 188 -20.08 -4.83 23.21
N GLU A 189 -21.15 -5.25 23.86
CA GLU A 189 -22.50 -5.02 23.35
C GLU A 189 -22.68 -3.52 23.01
N PRO A 190 -23.21 -3.17 21.81
CA PRO A 190 -23.42 -1.78 21.44
C PRO A 190 -24.29 -1.07 22.48
N ARG A 191 -23.74 0.01 23.05
CA ARG A 191 -24.35 0.78 24.17
C ARG A 191 -24.57 -0.01 25.46
N GLY A 192 -23.99 -1.20 25.57
CA GLY A 192 -24.04 -2.07 26.75
C GLY A 192 -22.68 -2.18 27.44
N ASP A 193 -22.61 -3.08 28.42
CA ASP A 193 -21.42 -3.34 29.25
C ASP A 193 -20.92 -4.78 29.13
N ARG A 194 -21.56 -5.62 28.33
CA ARG A 194 -21.23 -7.05 28.21
C ARG A 194 -20.18 -7.28 27.15
N VAL A 195 -19.10 -7.97 27.52
CA VAL A 195 -18.04 -8.35 26.58
C VAL A 195 -18.57 -9.42 25.63
N THR A 196 -18.47 -9.19 24.33
CA THR A 196 -18.95 -10.11 23.29
C THR A 196 -17.81 -10.87 22.61
N TYR A 197 -16.61 -10.28 22.54
CA TYR A 197 -15.45 -10.90 21.93
C TYR A 197 -14.14 -10.33 22.49
N ILE A 198 -13.10 -11.16 22.54
CA ILE A 198 -11.75 -10.79 22.96
C ILE A 198 -10.76 -11.33 21.93
N ALA A 199 -10.07 -10.44 21.22
CA ALA A 199 -9.05 -10.82 20.25
C ALA A 199 -7.80 -11.39 20.93
N GLU A 200 -7.02 -12.20 20.22
CA GLU A 200 -5.78 -12.78 20.75
C GLU A 200 -4.78 -11.72 21.27
N PRO A 201 -4.50 -10.61 20.56
CA PRO A 201 -3.56 -9.58 21.04
C PRO A 201 -4.03 -8.89 22.32
N MET A 202 -5.35 -8.86 22.55
CA MET A 202 -5.95 -8.31 23.76
C MET A 202 -5.51 -9.08 25.00
N GLN A 203 -5.18 -10.37 24.88
CA GLN A 203 -4.74 -11.19 26.01
C GLN A 203 -3.44 -10.68 26.64
N SER A 204 -2.48 -10.24 25.81
CA SER A 204 -1.22 -9.64 26.31
C SER A 204 -1.49 -8.34 27.07
N ILE A 205 -2.41 -7.51 26.58
CA ILE A 205 -2.81 -6.26 27.23
C ILE A 205 -3.52 -6.56 28.56
N LEU A 206 -4.50 -7.46 28.59
CA LEU A 206 -5.22 -7.85 29.81
C LEU A 206 -4.27 -8.40 30.88
N LYS A 207 -3.30 -9.24 30.47
CA LYS A 207 -2.26 -9.77 31.35
C LYS A 207 -1.40 -8.65 31.93
N ALA A 208 -1.01 -7.67 31.14
CA ALA A 208 -0.19 -6.54 31.58
C ALA A 208 -0.94 -5.60 32.54
N VAL A 209 -2.26 -5.40 32.36
CA VAL A 209 -3.12 -4.68 33.32
C VAL A 209 -3.37 -5.52 34.58
N GLY A 210 -3.12 -6.84 34.54
CA GLY A 210 -3.37 -7.76 35.66
C GLY A 210 -4.86 -8.12 35.80
N ARG A 211 -5.63 -8.04 34.72
CA ARG A 211 -7.07 -8.31 34.70
C ARG A 211 -7.37 -9.63 34.00
N ARG A 212 -8.39 -10.32 34.47
CA ARG A 212 -8.98 -11.49 33.80
C ARG A 212 -10.41 -11.13 33.42
N ILE A 213 -10.70 -11.13 32.14
CA ILE A 213 -12.01 -10.78 31.58
C ILE A 213 -12.43 -11.91 30.66
N ARG A 214 -13.69 -12.33 30.74
CA ARG A 214 -14.24 -13.39 29.89
C ARG A 214 -15.40 -12.87 29.05
N VAL A 215 -15.60 -13.49 27.90
CA VAL A 215 -16.77 -13.28 27.06
C VAL A 215 -18.04 -13.57 27.86
N GLY A 216 -19.04 -12.69 27.77
CA GLY A 216 -20.31 -12.73 28.49
C GLY A 216 -20.32 -11.96 29.82
N GLU A 217 -19.16 -11.60 30.37
CA GLU A 217 -19.06 -10.83 31.61
C GLU A 217 -19.33 -9.34 31.37
N ALA A 218 -19.90 -8.67 32.39
CA ALA A 218 -20.05 -7.22 32.39
C ALA A 218 -18.72 -6.54 32.77
N ILE A 219 -18.34 -5.48 32.06
CA ILE A 219 -17.11 -4.72 32.30
C ILE A 219 -17.43 -3.33 32.85
N GLN A 220 -16.61 -2.86 33.78
CA GLN A 220 -16.74 -1.51 34.35
C GLN A 220 -15.95 -0.51 33.53
N LEU A 221 -16.44 0.74 33.50
CA LEU A 221 -15.82 1.83 32.74
C LEU A 221 -14.38 2.11 33.21
N GLU A 222 -14.10 1.95 34.50
CA GLU A 222 -12.78 2.12 35.11
C GLU A 222 -11.79 1.10 34.54
N HIS A 223 -12.20 -0.16 34.38
CA HIS A 223 -11.37 -1.19 33.78
C HIS A 223 -11.11 -0.91 32.30
N LEU A 224 -12.11 -0.40 31.56
CA LEU A 224 -11.92 0.04 30.19
C LEU A 224 -10.91 1.19 30.09
N ARG A 225 -10.91 2.13 31.04
CA ARG A 225 -9.94 3.23 31.11
C ARG A 225 -8.52 2.72 31.35
N GLU A 226 -8.33 1.77 32.25
CA GLU A 226 -7.02 1.13 32.48
C GLU A 226 -6.49 0.47 31.21
N ILE A 227 -7.34 -0.31 30.54
CA ILE A 227 -7.00 -1.02 29.31
C ILE A 227 -6.67 -0.03 28.18
N ALA A 228 -7.58 0.91 27.88
CA ALA A 228 -7.41 1.90 26.83
C ALA A 228 -6.20 2.81 27.10
N GLY A 229 -5.92 3.13 28.36
CA GLY A 229 -4.75 3.89 28.76
C GLY A 229 -3.43 3.17 28.48
N LEU A 230 -3.36 1.86 28.73
CA LEU A 230 -2.19 1.04 28.41
C LEU A 230 -2.00 0.88 26.90
N MET A 231 -3.09 0.67 26.15
CA MET A 231 -3.08 0.63 24.69
C MET A 231 -2.59 1.95 24.08
N ALA A 232 -3.14 3.08 24.53
CA ALA A 232 -2.71 4.40 24.10
C ALA A 232 -1.24 4.67 24.44
N GLN A 233 -0.75 4.17 25.59
CA GLN A 233 0.65 4.25 25.95
C GLN A 233 1.53 3.44 24.99
N SER A 234 1.15 2.22 24.63
CA SER A 234 1.89 1.42 23.65
C SER A 234 1.95 2.08 22.27
N ILE A 235 0.85 2.69 21.80
CA ILE A 235 0.83 3.46 20.54
C ILE A 235 1.79 4.65 20.62
N ALA A 236 1.73 5.44 21.69
CA ALA A 236 2.60 6.60 21.86
C ALA A 236 4.07 6.22 22.05
N GLU A 237 4.36 5.08 22.66
CA GLU A 237 5.73 4.60 22.88
C GLU A 237 6.48 4.38 21.57
N VAL A 238 5.79 3.89 20.52
CA VAL A 238 6.36 3.61 19.18
C VAL A 238 6.99 4.85 18.53
N ILE A 239 6.44 6.04 18.79
CA ILE A 239 6.94 7.31 18.23
C ILE A 239 7.91 8.04 19.17
N LEU A 240 8.05 7.57 20.42
CA LEU A 240 8.83 8.23 21.47
C LEU A 240 10.17 7.55 21.75
N SER A 241 10.26 6.23 21.61
CA SER A 241 11.41 5.47 22.08
C SER A 241 11.74 4.31 21.14
N LYS A 242 13.05 4.06 20.94
CA LYS A 242 13.54 2.82 20.33
C LYS A 242 13.55 1.64 21.30
N ASN A 243 13.65 1.94 22.60
CA ASN A 243 13.62 0.96 23.66
C ASN A 243 12.17 0.79 24.10
N LEU A 244 11.48 -0.12 23.43
CA LEU A 244 10.08 -0.43 23.69
C LEU A 244 9.95 -1.31 24.94
N SER A 245 8.87 -1.10 25.68
CA SER A 245 8.43 -1.98 26.75
C SER A 245 8.18 -3.39 26.22
N GLN A 246 8.23 -4.38 27.12
CA GLN A 246 7.98 -5.78 26.75
C GLN A 246 6.63 -5.95 26.05
N LEU A 247 5.57 -5.31 26.57
CA LEU A 247 4.24 -5.38 25.97
C LEU A 247 4.21 -4.80 24.55
N THR A 248 4.76 -3.60 24.35
CA THR A 248 4.77 -2.96 23.02
C THR A 248 5.62 -3.76 22.03
N GLY A 249 6.74 -4.34 22.48
CA GLY A 249 7.54 -5.25 21.67
C GLY A 249 6.81 -6.54 21.27
N GLU A 250 6.03 -7.14 22.18
CA GLU A 250 5.20 -8.32 21.90
C GLU A 250 4.06 -8.03 20.91
N LEU A 251 3.57 -6.79 20.86
CA LEU A 251 2.47 -6.37 19.99
C LEU A 251 2.94 -5.83 18.63
N LEU A 252 4.24 -5.65 18.41
CA LEU A 252 4.77 -5.19 17.12
C LEU A 252 4.57 -6.24 16.02
N MET A 253 4.09 -5.79 14.88
CA MET A 253 3.86 -6.61 13.68
C MET A 253 4.91 -6.36 12.59
N ALA A 254 5.71 -5.31 12.73
CA ALA A 254 6.80 -4.94 11.83
C ALA A 254 7.99 -4.44 12.66
N PRO A 255 9.19 -4.30 12.06
CA PRO A 255 10.32 -3.66 12.73
C PRO A 255 9.92 -2.29 13.32
N PRO A 256 10.47 -1.90 14.49
CA PRO A 256 10.17 -0.61 15.09
C PRO A 256 10.65 0.54 14.22
N LEU A 257 10.04 1.72 14.40
CA LEU A 257 10.50 2.94 13.75
C LEU A 257 11.97 3.21 14.08
N SER A 258 12.73 3.62 13.06
CA SER A 258 14.15 3.93 13.18
C SER A 258 14.43 5.19 13.99
N LEU A 259 13.47 6.13 14.07
CA LEU A 259 13.50 7.38 14.85
C LEU A 259 14.85 8.13 14.76
N ASN A 260 15.48 8.12 13.60
CA ASN A 260 16.73 8.85 13.31
C ASN A 260 16.45 10.20 12.62
N TYR A 261 15.25 10.72 12.80
CA TYR A 261 14.71 11.93 12.19
C TYR A 261 13.93 12.76 13.21
N PRO A 262 13.85 14.10 13.04
CA PRO A 262 13.14 14.96 13.97
C PRO A 262 11.63 14.97 13.70
N LEU A 263 10.85 14.12 14.39
CA LEU A 263 9.39 14.14 14.29
C LEU A 263 8.81 15.46 14.81
N GLY A 264 8.14 16.22 13.95
CA GLY A 264 7.59 17.53 14.30
C GLY A 264 6.12 17.48 14.72
N SER A 265 5.28 16.83 13.92
CA SER A 265 3.81 16.80 14.11
C SER A 265 3.26 15.39 13.99
N ILE A 266 2.07 15.17 14.55
CA ILE A 266 1.36 13.90 14.47
C ILE A 266 -0.02 14.10 13.87
N MET A 267 -0.37 13.21 12.94
CA MET A 267 -1.71 13.05 12.43
C MET A 267 -2.22 11.68 12.85
N VAL A 268 -3.46 11.59 13.31
CA VAL A 268 -4.10 10.31 13.65
C VAL A 268 -5.28 10.12 12.70
N SER A 269 -5.32 9.00 11.98
CA SER A 269 -6.40 8.60 11.07
C SER A 269 -7.07 7.31 11.55
N GLY A 270 -8.05 6.82 10.81
CA GLY A 270 -8.70 5.54 11.08
C GLY A 270 -9.99 5.65 11.87
N GLY A 271 -10.58 4.50 12.21
CA GLY A 271 -11.89 4.43 12.89
C GLY A 271 -11.90 5.03 14.29
N VAL A 272 -10.75 5.11 14.95
CA VAL A 272 -10.60 5.66 16.31
C VAL A 272 -10.30 7.17 16.29
N ALA A 273 -9.81 7.71 15.17
CA ALA A 273 -9.31 9.09 15.09
C ALA A 273 -10.35 10.15 15.44
N ASP A 274 -11.63 9.95 15.14
CA ASP A 274 -12.68 10.94 15.43
C ASP A 274 -12.70 11.34 16.91
N TYR A 275 -12.36 10.43 17.83
CA TYR A 275 -12.32 10.69 19.27
C TYR A 275 -10.99 11.27 19.76
N VAL A 276 -9.92 11.18 18.96
CA VAL A 276 -8.65 11.89 19.22
C VAL A 276 -8.84 13.40 19.10
N TYR A 277 -9.71 13.84 18.21
CA TYR A 277 -9.95 15.26 17.93
C TYR A 277 -11.16 15.86 18.65
N LYS A 278 -11.83 15.11 19.53
CA LYS A 278 -12.88 15.66 20.40
C LYS A 278 -12.29 16.56 21.48
N ASP A 279 -13.15 17.37 22.10
CA ASP A 279 -12.79 18.25 23.22
C ASP A 279 -13.15 17.68 24.60
N SER A 280 -13.92 16.59 24.65
CA SER A 280 -14.33 15.95 25.91
C SER A 280 -14.25 14.42 25.84
N PRO A 281 -13.85 13.76 26.95
CA PRO A 281 -13.82 12.30 27.03
C PRO A 281 -15.23 11.70 27.03
N PRO A 282 -15.40 10.43 26.58
CA PRO A 282 -16.61 9.68 26.85
C PRO A 282 -16.80 9.50 28.37
N ARG A 283 -18.01 9.77 28.85
CA ARG A 283 -18.33 9.87 30.29
C ARG A 283 -19.08 8.65 30.83
N SER A 284 -19.72 7.88 29.96
CA SER A 284 -20.55 6.74 30.33
C SER A 284 -20.14 5.50 29.54
N MET A 285 -20.60 4.33 29.99
CA MET A 285 -20.43 3.08 29.23
C MET A 285 -21.08 3.19 27.85
N GLU A 286 -22.30 3.74 27.77
CA GLU A 286 -23.03 3.92 26.50
C GLU A 286 -22.24 4.75 25.48
N GLU A 287 -21.54 5.81 25.92
CA GLU A 287 -20.71 6.63 25.05
C GLU A 287 -19.44 5.91 24.59
N VAL A 288 -18.87 5.04 25.43
CA VAL A 288 -17.70 4.23 25.08
C VAL A 288 -18.07 3.14 24.10
N SER A 289 -19.11 2.35 24.39
CA SER A 289 -19.53 1.19 23.61
C SER A 289 -20.50 1.52 22.47
N VAL A 290 -20.60 2.78 22.05
CA VAL A 290 -21.56 3.22 21.01
C VAL A 290 -21.38 2.47 19.69
N PHE A 291 -20.16 2.05 19.37
CA PHE A 291 -19.83 1.24 18.19
C PHE A 291 -19.67 -0.26 18.48
N GLY A 292 -19.97 -0.69 19.71
CA GLY A 292 -19.74 -2.05 20.19
C GLY A 292 -18.27 -2.37 20.49
N ASP A 293 -17.46 -1.34 20.73
CA ASP A 293 -16.03 -1.49 20.99
C ASP A 293 -15.49 -0.38 21.92
N MET A 294 -14.18 -0.35 22.15
CA MET A 294 -13.51 0.63 23.02
C MET A 294 -12.84 1.78 22.26
N GLY A 295 -13.05 1.88 20.94
CA GLY A 295 -12.48 2.89 20.06
C GLY A 295 -12.66 4.32 20.58
N PRO A 296 -13.87 4.74 20.98
CA PRO A 296 -14.11 6.06 21.57
C PRO A 296 -13.18 6.42 22.74
N LEU A 297 -12.94 5.47 23.63
CA LEU A 297 -12.11 5.68 24.81
C LEU A 297 -10.62 5.63 24.46
N LEU A 298 -10.22 4.70 23.59
CA LEU A 298 -8.85 4.59 23.10
C LEU A 298 -8.41 5.88 22.40
N GLY A 299 -9.24 6.44 21.52
CA GLY A 299 -8.92 7.68 20.80
C GLY A 299 -8.71 8.86 21.74
N TRP A 300 -9.58 9.01 22.74
CA TRP A 300 -9.40 10.03 23.75
C TRP A 300 -8.11 9.85 24.57
N MET A 301 -7.83 8.63 25.02
CA MET A 301 -6.61 8.35 25.79
C MET A 301 -5.35 8.58 24.97
N LEU A 302 -5.38 8.26 23.67
CA LEU A 302 -4.28 8.50 22.75
C LEU A 302 -4.01 9.99 22.58
N ARG A 303 -5.06 10.82 22.45
CA ARG A 303 -4.92 12.28 22.43
C ARG A 303 -4.13 12.79 23.63
N GLU A 304 -4.51 12.37 24.83
CA GLU A 304 -3.87 12.80 26.08
C GLU A 304 -2.38 12.40 26.10
N LYS A 305 -2.05 11.17 25.68
CA LYS A 305 -0.66 10.69 25.62
C LYS A 305 0.17 11.48 24.61
N ILE A 306 -0.38 11.79 23.44
CA ILE A 306 0.30 12.56 22.39
C ILE A 306 0.57 14.00 22.85
N ILE A 307 -0.42 14.66 23.43
CA ILE A 307 -0.28 16.05 23.91
C ILE A 307 0.71 16.10 25.09
N ALA A 308 0.62 15.16 26.03
CA ALA A 308 1.55 15.08 27.16
C ALA A 308 3.00 14.82 26.72
N ALA A 309 3.19 14.17 25.57
CA ALA A 309 4.49 13.98 24.93
C ALA A 309 5.03 15.24 24.22
N GLY A 310 4.25 16.32 24.13
CA GLY A 310 4.68 17.60 23.55
C GLY A 310 4.51 17.71 22.04
N PHE A 311 3.80 16.77 21.39
CA PHE A 311 3.56 16.82 19.96
C PHE A 311 2.31 17.62 19.60
N ALA A 312 2.36 18.30 18.45
CA ALA A 312 1.21 18.95 17.85
C ALA A 312 0.33 17.92 17.12
N LEU A 313 -0.97 17.90 17.43
CA LEU A 313 -1.97 17.11 16.71
C LEU A 313 -2.55 17.91 15.54
N ILE A 314 -2.30 17.42 14.34
CA ILE A 314 -2.85 17.99 13.10
C ILE A 314 -4.08 17.17 12.72
N LYS A 315 -5.19 17.85 12.44
CA LYS A 315 -6.44 17.20 12.03
C LYS A 315 -6.32 16.71 10.58
N PRO A 316 -6.60 15.43 10.29
CA PRO A 316 -6.53 14.90 8.93
C PRO A 316 -7.68 15.40 8.06
N LEU A 317 -7.50 15.30 6.74
CA LEU A 317 -8.57 15.53 5.76
C LEU A 317 -9.60 14.40 5.78
N GLU A 318 -9.14 13.16 5.99
CA GLU A 318 -9.95 11.95 6.06
C GLU A 318 -9.53 11.13 7.29
N THR A 319 -10.49 10.64 8.08
CA THR A 319 -10.24 9.77 9.25
C THR A 319 -10.40 8.30 8.88
N VAL A 320 -11.59 7.73 9.11
CA VAL A 320 -11.92 6.32 8.84
C VAL A 320 -11.79 5.93 7.36
N ARG A 321 -11.80 6.91 6.46
CA ARG A 321 -11.64 6.72 5.01
C ARG A 321 -10.24 6.99 4.49
N ALA A 322 -9.28 7.34 5.35
CA ALA A 322 -7.92 7.68 4.93
C ALA A 322 -7.31 6.59 4.05
N THR A 323 -7.36 5.34 4.50
CA THR A 323 -6.80 4.20 3.78
C THR A 323 -7.47 3.99 2.43
N VAL A 324 -8.81 3.86 2.38
CA VAL A 324 -9.54 3.66 1.11
C VAL A 324 -9.37 4.82 0.11
N ILE A 325 -9.26 6.06 0.59
CA ILE A 325 -9.00 7.24 -0.25
C ILE A 325 -7.57 7.20 -0.80
N GLY A 326 -6.58 6.89 0.04
CA GLY A 326 -5.19 6.70 -0.38
C GLY A 326 -5.07 5.59 -1.43
N THR A 327 -5.72 4.47 -1.17
CA THR A 327 -5.82 3.32 -2.08
C THR A 327 -6.42 3.68 -3.43
N GLY A 328 -7.57 4.37 -3.46
CA GLY A 328 -8.27 4.72 -4.70
C GLY A 328 -7.65 5.87 -5.50
N THR A 329 -6.76 6.67 -4.89
CA THR A 329 -6.19 7.86 -5.55
C THR A 329 -4.68 7.83 -5.72
N GLN A 330 -3.95 6.99 -4.99
CA GLN A 330 -2.48 6.96 -4.93
C GLN A 330 -1.88 5.60 -5.26
N SER A 331 -2.71 4.61 -5.62
CA SER A 331 -2.26 3.28 -6.01
C SER A 331 -1.43 3.30 -7.29
N ILE A 332 -1.87 4.07 -8.29
CA ILE A 332 -1.28 4.11 -9.63
C ILE A 332 -0.05 5.04 -9.66
N SER A 333 1.06 4.52 -10.18
CA SER A 333 2.21 5.30 -10.62
C SER A 333 2.26 5.34 -12.15
N LEU A 334 2.78 6.44 -12.71
CA LEU A 334 2.95 6.60 -14.16
C LEU A 334 4.44 6.49 -14.49
N SER A 335 4.76 5.74 -15.54
CA SER A 335 6.11 5.72 -16.10
C SER A 335 6.54 7.07 -16.66
N GLY A 336 7.83 7.19 -16.98
CA GLY A 336 8.33 8.21 -17.89
C GLY A 336 7.69 8.12 -19.28
N SER A 337 7.91 9.14 -20.10
CA SER A 337 7.37 9.20 -21.47
C SER A 337 8.24 8.48 -22.53
N THR A 338 9.35 7.91 -22.06
CA THR A 338 10.45 7.32 -22.81
C THR A 338 10.44 5.80 -22.62
N VAL A 339 9.25 5.20 -22.68
CA VAL A 339 9.09 3.74 -22.66
C VAL A 339 9.37 3.09 -24.02
N HIS A 340 9.67 1.79 -24.01
CA HIS A 340 9.74 0.96 -25.21
C HIS A 340 8.97 -0.34 -25.01
N VAL A 341 7.96 -0.56 -25.84
CA VAL A 341 7.16 -1.78 -25.87
C VAL A 341 7.24 -2.36 -27.26
N GLN A 342 7.68 -3.61 -27.35
CA GLN A 342 7.81 -4.36 -28.60
C GLN A 342 7.22 -5.76 -28.45
N GLY A 343 6.53 -6.20 -29.50
CA GLY A 343 5.92 -7.52 -29.57
C GLY A 343 4.40 -7.42 -29.75
N GLN A 344 3.72 -8.55 -29.64
CA GLN A 344 2.25 -8.61 -29.60
C GLN A 344 1.73 -8.75 -28.16
N THR A 345 2.61 -8.60 -27.15
CA THR A 345 2.25 -8.74 -25.74
C THR A 345 0.98 -7.97 -25.42
N SER A 346 -0.06 -8.69 -25.05
CA SER A 346 -1.33 -8.08 -24.66
C SER A 346 -1.20 -7.48 -23.27
N LEU A 347 -0.87 -6.20 -23.17
CA LEU A 347 -1.08 -5.43 -21.95
C LEU A 347 -2.60 -5.36 -21.66
N PRO A 348 -3.04 -5.49 -20.41
CA PRO A 348 -2.26 -5.43 -19.17
C PRO A 348 -1.60 -6.77 -18.77
N LEU A 349 -0.51 -6.70 -18.01
CA LEU A 349 0.12 -7.83 -17.33
C LEU A 349 -0.06 -7.70 -15.81
N ARG A 350 -0.34 -8.82 -15.14
CA ARG A 350 -0.59 -8.85 -13.69
C ARG A 350 0.39 -9.75 -12.94
N ASN A 351 0.62 -9.42 -11.67
CA ASN A 351 1.41 -10.18 -10.70
C ASN A 351 2.82 -10.51 -11.21
N ILE A 352 3.49 -9.53 -11.81
CA ILE A 352 4.89 -9.67 -12.25
C ILE A 352 5.80 -9.55 -11.03
N LEU A 353 6.64 -10.56 -10.79
CA LEU A 353 7.62 -10.51 -9.69
C LEU A 353 8.82 -9.63 -10.08
N VAL A 354 9.32 -8.84 -9.15
CA VAL A 354 10.45 -7.94 -9.35
C VAL A 354 11.74 -8.53 -8.78
N ALA A 355 12.79 -8.56 -9.60
CA ALA A 355 14.15 -8.91 -9.20
C ALA A 355 15.07 -7.69 -9.35
N LYS A 356 15.82 -7.34 -8.30
CA LYS A 356 16.85 -6.30 -8.34
C LYS A 356 18.25 -6.92 -8.43
N PRO A 357 18.86 -6.99 -9.63
CA PRO A 357 20.22 -7.52 -9.78
C PRO A 357 21.33 -6.67 -9.14
N PHE A 358 21.08 -5.38 -8.88
CA PHE A 358 22.10 -4.43 -8.41
C PHE A 358 21.71 -3.72 -7.09
N SER A 359 21.14 -4.46 -6.13
CA SER A 359 20.62 -3.89 -4.87
C SER A 359 21.68 -3.24 -3.96
N GLU A 360 21.20 -2.55 -2.91
CA GLU A 360 22.03 -1.82 -1.93
C GLU A 360 23.10 -2.73 -1.29
N GLY A 361 24.34 -2.23 -1.25
CA GLY A 361 25.54 -2.99 -0.89
C GLY A 361 26.45 -3.35 -2.07
N SER A 362 25.95 -3.25 -3.31
CA SER A 362 26.76 -3.30 -4.53
C SER A 362 27.35 -1.92 -4.87
N ALA A 363 28.46 -1.87 -5.60
CA ALA A 363 29.07 -0.62 -6.08
C ALA A 363 28.26 0.05 -7.23
N GLY A 364 26.98 -0.32 -7.40
CA GLY A 364 26.15 -0.02 -8.57
C GLY A 364 26.32 -1.07 -9.68
N ILE A 365 25.82 -0.74 -10.88
CA ILE A 365 25.95 -1.59 -12.07
C ILE A 365 27.43 -1.76 -12.43
N PRO A 366 27.94 -3.00 -12.60
CA PRO A 366 29.31 -3.25 -13.06
C PRO A 366 29.62 -2.62 -14.42
N ALA A 367 30.91 -2.43 -14.72
CA ALA A 367 31.35 -1.81 -15.97
C ALA A 367 31.48 -2.79 -17.14
N ALA A 368 31.61 -4.09 -16.88
CA ALA A 368 31.75 -5.14 -17.89
C ALA A 368 30.42 -5.87 -18.13
N ALA A 369 30.13 -6.21 -19.38
CA ALA A 369 28.87 -6.88 -19.75
C ALA A 369 28.77 -8.28 -19.12
N GLU A 370 29.87 -8.99 -19.01
CA GLU A 370 29.96 -10.33 -18.44
C GLU A 370 29.58 -10.32 -16.96
N GLU A 371 30.12 -9.36 -16.19
CA GLU A 371 29.78 -9.18 -14.77
C GLU A 371 28.31 -8.81 -14.59
N ILE A 372 27.79 -7.88 -15.41
CA ILE A 372 26.36 -7.54 -15.43
C ILE A 372 25.52 -8.81 -15.65
N GLY A 373 25.92 -9.64 -16.61
CA GLY A 373 25.28 -10.92 -16.91
C GLY A 373 25.27 -11.87 -15.72
N ASP A 374 26.37 -12.00 -14.98
CA ASP A 374 26.45 -12.85 -13.79
C ASP A 374 25.53 -12.39 -12.66
N PHE A 375 25.46 -11.08 -12.41
CA PHE A 375 24.52 -10.51 -11.42
C PHE A 375 23.06 -10.75 -11.82
N VAL A 376 22.72 -10.51 -13.08
CA VAL A 376 21.37 -10.77 -13.61
C VAL A 376 21.03 -12.26 -13.49
N ARG A 377 21.93 -13.16 -13.91
CA ARG A 377 21.76 -14.61 -13.83
C ARG A 377 21.52 -15.08 -12.40
N LYS A 378 22.31 -14.54 -11.46
CA LYS A 378 22.18 -14.85 -10.03
C LYS A 378 20.82 -14.42 -9.47
N SER A 379 20.38 -13.20 -9.75
CA SER A 379 19.09 -12.72 -9.23
C SER A 379 17.88 -13.41 -9.86
N VAL A 380 17.95 -13.74 -11.15
CA VAL A 380 16.89 -14.51 -11.82
C VAL A 380 16.82 -15.93 -11.25
N SER A 381 17.94 -16.63 -11.08
CA SER A 381 17.95 -18.01 -10.56
C SER A 381 17.47 -18.15 -9.12
N LEU A 382 17.58 -17.10 -8.30
CA LEU A 382 17.04 -17.08 -6.94
C LEU A 382 15.51 -17.00 -6.88
N LEU A 383 14.88 -16.40 -7.90
CA LEU A 383 13.46 -16.05 -7.90
C LEU A 383 12.64 -16.83 -8.93
N TYR A 384 13.30 -17.43 -9.92
CA TYR A 384 12.66 -18.13 -11.03
C TYR A 384 13.04 -19.61 -11.02
N THR A 385 12.06 -20.49 -10.85
CA THR A 385 12.23 -21.94 -10.99
C THR A 385 11.64 -22.42 -12.32
N GLU A 386 12.31 -23.37 -12.97
CA GLU A 386 11.87 -23.95 -14.24
C GLU A 386 10.45 -24.54 -14.11
N GLY A 387 9.55 -24.18 -15.04
CA GLY A 387 8.13 -24.56 -15.01
C GLY A 387 7.18 -23.56 -14.35
N GLN A 388 7.66 -22.46 -13.76
CA GLN A 388 6.79 -21.39 -13.24
C GLN A 388 6.13 -20.60 -14.37
N THR A 389 4.83 -20.30 -14.24
CA THR A 389 4.04 -19.54 -15.23
C THR A 389 4.11 -18.02 -15.02
N GLN A 390 4.63 -17.55 -13.90
CA GLN A 390 4.67 -16.14 -13.52
C GLN A 390 5.64 -15.31 -14.38
N HIS A 391 5.32 -14.03 -14.62
CA HIS A 391 6.22 -13.06 -15.26
C HIS A 391 7.26 -12.52 -14.27
N LEU A 392 8.44 -12.17 -14.78
CA LEU A 392 9.54 -11.56 -14.02
C LEU A 392 9.94 -10.23 -14.65
N ALA A 393 10.16 -9.21 -13.82
CA ALA A 393 10.73 -7.92 -14.20
C ALA A 393 12.09 -7.71 -13.53
N LEU A 394 13.07 -7.19 -14.26
CA LEU A 394 14.32 -6.72 -13.68
C LEU A 394 14.20 -5.23 -13.36
N ALA A 395 14.40 -4.86 -12.10
CA ALA A 395 14.37 -3.47 -11.66
C ALA A 395 15.75 -2.99 -11.21
N PHE A 396 16.15 -1.79 -11.63
CA PHE A 396 17.42 -1.20 -11.21
C PHE A 396 17.49 0.31 -11.46
N GLN A 397 18.39 0.99 -10.75
CA GLN A 397 18.53 2.45 -10.86
C GLN A 397 18.89 2.92 -12.28
N GLY A 398 19.72 2.17 -12.99
CA GLY A 398 20.21 2.50 -14.33
C GLY A 398 21.73 2.71 -14.37
N PRO A 399 22.32 2.88 -15.56
CA PRO A 399 23.77 2.98 -15.72
C PRO A 399 24.31 4.24 -15.02
N ARG A 400 25.57 4.22 -14.59
CA ARG A 400 26.20 5.38 -13.92
C ARG A 400 26.13 6.64 -14.79
N THR A 401 26.51 6.51 -16.06
CA THR A 401 26.34 7.59 -17.05
C THR A 401 25.30 7.19 -18.10
N LEU A 402 24.64 8.19 -18.70
CA LEU A 402 23.71 7.98 -19.81
C LEU A 402 24.43 8.01 -21.17
N SER A 403 25.70 7.59 -21.21
CA SER A 403 26.43 7.46 -22.46
C SER A 403 25.85 6.30 -23.28
N PHE A 404 25.87 6.43 -24.61
CA PHE A 404 25.40 5.35 -25.48
C PHE A 404 26.21 4.05 -25.29
N LEU A 405 27.51 4.17 -24.98
CA LEU A 405 28.38 3.03 -24.71
C LEU A 405 27.94 2.28 -23.44
N ASP A 406 27.65 3.00 -22.35
CA ASP A 406 27.20 2.39 -21.10
C ASP A 406 25.86 1.67 -21.30
N ILE A 407 24.95 2.25 -22.06
CA ILE A 407 23.65 1.64 -22.39
C ILE A 407 23.84 0.37 -23.23
N GLN A 408 24.77 0.38 -24.19
CA GLN A 408 25.09 -0.82 -24.98
C GLN A 408 25.71 -1.92 -24.12
N THR A 409 26.63 -1.58 -23.22
CA THR A 409 27.25 -2.54 -22.30
C THR A 409 26.22 -3.15 -21.37
N LEU A 410 25.33 -2.33 -20.81
CA LEU A 410 24.20 -2.79 -20.00
C LEU A 410 23.27 -3.72 -20.78
N ALA A 411 22.88 -3.34 -22.01
CA ALA A 411 22.04 -4.17 -22.85
C ALA A 411 22.67 -5.55 -23.12
N LYS A 412 23.97 -5.59 -23.47
CA LYS A 412 24.70 -6.83 -23.67
C LYS A 412 24.72 -7.71 -22.42
N GLY A 413 25.01 -7.13 -21.26
CA GLY A 413 25.05 -7.87 -20.01
C GLY A 413 23.69 -8.43 -19.60
N ILE A 414 22.61 -7.65 -19.77
CA ILE A 414 21.25 -8.14 -19.54
C ILE A 414 20.96 -9.36 -20.42
N VAL A 415 21.26 -9.29 -21.72
CA VAL A 415 21.05 -10.41 -22.64
C VAL A 415 21.81 -11.66 -22.18
N LEU A 416 23.09 -11.53 -21.82
CA LEU A 416 23.91 -12.64 -21.32
C LEU A 416 23.36 -13.27 -20.04
N GLY A 417 22.73 -12.47 -19.17
CA GLY A 417 22.18 -12.94 -17.90
C GLY A 417 20.81 -13.61 -18.02
N VAL A 418 20.03 -13.29 -19.07
CA VAL A 418 18.67 -13.83 -19.27
C VAL A 418 18.59 -14.93 -20.33
N ASP A 419 19.65 -15.15 -21.11
CA ASP A 419 19.64 -16.07 -22.25
C ASP A 419 19.31 -17.53 -21.85
N GLU A 420 19.90 -18.01 -20.76
CA GLU A 420 19.69 -19.38 -20.26
C GLU A 420 18.36 -19.56 -19.52
N PHE A 421 17.77 -18.48 -18.98
CA PHE A 421 16.64 -18.54 -18.05
C PHE A 421 15.29 -18.22 -18.69
N ILE A 422 15.29 -17.63 -19.88
CA ILE A 422 14.08 -17.28 -20.62
C ILE A 422 14.12 -18.01 -21.97
N ALA A 423 13.99 -19.33 -21.90
CA ALA A 423 13.83 -20.23 -23.04
C ALA A 423 12.37 -20.31 -23.55
N GLY A 424 11.53 -19.29 -23.30
CA GLY A 424 10.08 -19.38 -23.53
C GLY A 424 9.43 -18.11 -24.09
N ASP A 425 8.12 -18.19 -24.32
CA ASP A 425 7.27 -17.19 -24.99
C ASP A 425 6.90 -15.95 -24.14
N LYS A 426 7.63 -15.70 -23.04
CA LYS A 426 7.30 -14.60 -22.11
C LYS A 426 8.06 -13.30 -22.46
N PRO A 427 7.44 -12.12 -22.23
CA PRO A 427 8.12 -10.85 -22.44
C PRO A 427 9.28 -10.66 -21.46
N LEU A 428 10.39 -10.09 -21.96
CA LEU A 428 11.43 -9.52 -21.12
C LEU A 428 10.93 -8.17 -20.58
N ILE A 429 10.85 -8.02 -19.26
CA ILE A 429 10.34 -6.81 -18.61
C ILE A 429 11.47 -6.14 -17.84
N LEU A 430 11.73 -4.86 -18.12
CA LEU A 430 12.75 -4.04 -17.48
C LEU A 430 12.13 -2.77 -16.92
N ILE A 431 12.54 -2.40 -15.71
CA ILE A 431 12.09 -1.19 -15.03
C ILE A 431 13.30 -0.44 -14.49
N ILE A 432 13.42 0.83 -14.87
CA ILE A 432 14.62 1.62 -14.64
C ILE A 432 14.24 2.93 -13.95
N GLU A 433 15.00 3.37 -12.96
CA GLU A 433 14.72 4.68 -12.32
C GLU A 433 15.16 5.85 -13.22
N LYS A 434 16.29 5.70 -13.93
CA LYS A 434 16.78 6.70 -14.88
C LYS A 434 15.98 6.71 -16.18
N ASP A 435 15.84 7.92 -16.74
CA ASP A 435 15.22 8.20 -18.04
C ASP A 435 16.06 7.65 -19.21
N CYS A 436 15.98 6.35 -19.45
CA CYS A 436 16.68 5.67 -20.54
C CYS A 436 15.96 4.41 -21.06
N GLY A 437 14.67 4.24 -20.75
CA GLY A 437 13.90 3.06 -21.10
C GLY A 437 13.87 2.82 -22.61
N LYS A 438 13.66 3.90 -23.39
CA LYS A 438 13.51 3.83 -24.84
C LYS A 438 14.79 3.39 -25.52
N ILE A 439 15.90 4.03 -25.19
CA ILE A 439 17.19 3.75 -25.79
C ILE A 439 17.72 2.38 -25.38
N LEU A 440 17.55 1.99 -24.11
CA LEU A 440 17.91 0.63 -23.66
C LEU A 440 17.05 -0.42 -24.38
N GLY A 441 15.74 -0.18 -24.47
CA GLY A 441 14.80 -1.06 -25.16
C GLY A 441 15.19 -1.27 -26.63
N GLN A 442 15.53 -0.19 -27.35
CA GLN A 442 16.02 -0.26 -28.73
C GLN A 442 17.33 -1.04 -28.87
N CYS A 443 18.28 -0.87 -27.93
CA CYS A 443 19.52 -1.64 -27.92
C CYS A 443 19.24 -3.14 -27.72
N LEU A 444 18.36 -3.49 -26.79
CA LEU A 444 17.97 -4.89 -26.54
C LEU A 444 17.25 -5.50 -27.73
N THR A 445 16.34 -4.77 -28.36
CA THR A 445 15.69 -5.18 -29.60
C THR A 445 16.70 -5.52 -30.69
N ALA A 446 17.75 -4.70 -30.84
CA ALA A 446 18.78 -4.92 -31.85
C ALA A 446 19.63 -6.17 -31.54
N LEU A 447 19.84 -6.48 -30.26
CA LEU A 447 20.62 -7.63 -29.80
C LEU A 447 19.83 -8.95 -29.82
N CYS A 448 18.56 -8.94 -29.38
CA CYS A 448 17.71 -10.14 -29.26
C CYS A 448 16.96 -10.50 -30.55
N GLY A 449 16.93 -9.61 -31.54
CA GLY A 449 16.12 -9.78 -32.75
C GLY A 449 14.64 -9.42 -32.57
N LYS A 450 13.91 -9.24 -33.68
CA LYS A 450 12.52 -8.73 -33.68
C LYS A 450 11.47 -9.65 -33.05
N HIS A 451 11.81 -10.91 -32.80
CA HIS A 451 10.88 -11.93 -32.36
C HIS A 451 10.66 -11.98 -30.85
N ARG A 452 11.51 -11.30 -30.06
CA ARG A 452 11.36 -11.29 -28.61
C ARG A 452 10.46 -10.16 -28.15
N GLU A 453 9.49 -10.51 -27.31
CA GLU A 453 8.63 -9.54 -26.64
C GLU A 453 9.43 -8.81 -25.55
N LEU A 454 9.31 -7.48 -25.51
CA LEU A 454 10.11 -6.61 -24.65
C LEU A 454 9.27 -5.43 -24.14
N ILE A 455 9.32 -5.21 -22.83
CA ILE A 455 8.73 -4.06 -22.15
C ILE A 455 9.85 -3.39 -21.35
N CYS A 456 10.20 -2.16 -21.70
CA CYS A 456 11.18 -1.36 -20.99
C CYS A 456 10.53 -0.07 -20.50
N ILE A 457 10.41 0.08 -19.19
CA ILE A 457 9.75 1.19 -18.50
C ILE A 457 10.80 1.96 -17.72
N ASP A 458 10.75 3.29 -17.75
CA ASP A 458 11.63 4.14 -16.97
C ASP A 458 10.89 5.06 -15.98
N GLN A 459 11.67 5.72 -15.13
CA GLN A 459 11.24 6.64 -14.08
C GLN A 459 10.33 6.01 -13.02
N LEU A 460 10.55 4.72 -12.73
CA LEU A 460 9.90 4.02 -11.63
C LEU A 460 10.96 3.41 -10.71
N CYS A 461 10.74 3.55 -9.40
CA CYS A 461 11.57 2.93 -8.36
C CYS A 461 10.79 1.77 -7.75
N LEU A 462 11.40 0.59 -7.69
CA LEU A 462 10.81 -0.64 -7.15
C LEU A 462 11.78 -1.30 -6.18
N GLU A 463 11.26 -2.09 -5.25
CA GLU A 463 12.05 -2.91 -4.34
C GLU A 463 12.18 -4.38 -4.79
N ASN A 464 13.19 -5.05 -4.25
CA ASN A 464 13.41 -6.46 -4.57
C ASN A 464 12.28 -7.30 -3.99
N CYS A 465 11.79 -8.29 -4.74
CA CYS A 465 10.64 -9.11 -4.38
C CYS A 465 9.30 -8.34 -4.31
N ASP A 466 9.23 -7.11 -4.79
CA ASP A 466 7.95 -6.48 -5.08
C ASP A 466 7.21 -7.27 -6.17
N TYR A 467 5.89 -7.10 -6.20
CA TYR A 467 5.02 -7.53 -7.27
C TYR A 467 4.48 -6.29 -7.98
N ILE A 468 4.31 -6.34 -9.29
CA ILE A 468 3.74 -5.22 -10.03
C ILE A 468 2.69 -5.68 -11.03
N ASP A 469 1.80 -4.74 -11.35
CA ASP A 469 0.92 -4.83 -12.52
C ASP A 469 1.32 -3.74 -13.50
N ILE A 470 1.28 -4.05 -14.79
CA ILE A 470 1.57 -3.14 -15.89
C ILE A 470 0.30 -3.01 -16.72
N GLY A 471 -0.25 -1.79 -16.81
CA GLY A 471 -1.52 -1.53 -17.46
C GLY A 471 -1.39 -1.28 -18.96
N LYS A 472 -2.53 -1.00 -19.60
CA LYS A 472 -2.56 -0.59 -21.01
C LYS A 472 -1.91 0.80 -21.17
N PRO A 473 -1.18 1.05 -22.28
CA PRO A 473 -0.59 2.36 -22.51
C PRO A 473 -1.66 3.47 -22.57
N LEU A 474 -1.39 4.59 -21.88
CA LEU A 474 -2.25 5.76 -21.85
C LEU A 474 -1.69 6.86 -22.75
N MET A 475 -2.46 7.93 -22.99
CA MET A 475 -1.98 9.10 -23.75
C MET A 475 -1.45 8.75 -25.16
N GLY A 476 -2.06 7.76 -25.82
CA GLY A 476 -1.63 7.28 -27.13
C GLY A 476 -0.28 6.54 -27.12
N GLY A 477 0.04 5.85 -26.04
CA GLY A 477 1.26 5.04 -25.92
C GLY A 477 2.46 5.74 -25.30
N ARG A 478 2.27 6.94 -24.73
CA ARG A 478 3.37 7.73 -24.15
C ARG A 478 3.79 7.21 -22.78
N VAL A 479 2.83 6.80 -21.96
CA VAL A 479 3.10 6.32 -20.60
C VAL A 479 2.36 5.04 -20.33
N ILE A 480 2.92 4.28 -19.40
CA ILE A 480 2.38 3.01 -18.94
C ILE A 480 2.05 3.17 -17.46
N PRO A 481 0.78 2.98 -17.06
CA PRO A 481 0.41 2.95 -15.66
C PRO A 481 0.95 1.66 -15.04
N VAL A 482 1.62 1.80 -13.90
CA VAL A 482 2.20 0.70 -13.14
C VAL A 482 1.75 0.81 -11.70
N VAL A 483 1.48 -0.33 -11.09
CA VAL A 483 1.22 -0.44 -9.66
C VAL A 483 2.26 -1.31 -9.03
N MET A 484 2.66 -0.86 -7.85
CA MET A 484 3.54 -1.56 -6.95
C MET A 484 2.70 -2.25 -5.88
N LYS A 485 2.90 -3.55 -5.74
CA LYS A 485 2.30 -4.42 -4.72
C LYS A 485 3.45 -4.97 -3.89
N THR A 486 3.46 -4.68 -2.60
CA THR A 486 4.32 -5.41 -1.68
C THR A 486 3.45 -6.53 -1.09
N LEU A 487 3.70 -7.77 -1.49
CA LEU A 487 3.01 -8.94 -0.94
C LEU A 487 3.82 -9.46 0.25
N VAL A 488 3.37 -9.17 1.47
CA VAL A 488 3.85 -9.86 2.67
C VAL A 488 2.78 -10.88 3.05
N PHE A 489 2.76 -12.01 2.34
CA PHE A 489 2.14 -13.20 2.91
C PHE A 489 3.21 -13.90 3.73
N ASP A 490 2.95 -14.11 5.01
CA ASP A 490 3.80 -14.91 5.88
C ASP A 490 4.13 -16.24 5.19
N THR A 491 5.33 -16.35 4.63
CA THR A 491 5.93 -17.64 4.35
C THR A 491 6.25 -18.23 5.71
N LYS A 492 5.42 -19.20 6.14
CA LYS A 492 5.76 -20.08 7.26
C LYS A 492 7.24 -20.40 7.17
N LYS A 493 8.01 -20.02 8.19
CA LYS A 493 9.38 -20.50 8.36
C LYS A 493 9.33 -22.02 8.24
N LEU A 494 9.97 -22.54 7.20
CA LEU A 494 10.30 -23.97 7.08
C LEU A 494 11.28 -24.35 8.18
#